data_AF-A0A816MPJ7-F1
#
_entry.id   AF-A0A816MPJ7-F1
#
_cell.length_a   1.000
_cell.length_b   1.000
_cell.length_c   1.000
_cell.angle_alpha   90.00
_cell.angle_beta   90.00
_cell.angle_gamma   90.00
#
_symmetry.space_group_name_H-M   'P 1'
#
loop_
_entity.id
_entity.type
_entity.pdbx_description
1 polymer ?
#
loop_
_entity_poly.entity_id
_entity_poly.type
_entity_poly.pdbx_seq_one_letter_code
_entity_poly.pdbx_strand_id
1 'polypeptide(L)' 'MAMTAAIKTRMASQPAGGAKPPTVNIRGQPVNQQSGCCSS' A
#
# COMPACT_ATOMS: atom_id res chain seq x y z
N MET A 1 -1.28 0.40 28.21
CA MET A 1 -0.76 0.56 26.84
C MET A 1 -0.92 -0.73 26.04
N ALA A 2 -2.16 -1.12 25.69
CA ALA A 2 -2.42 -2.33 24.87
C ALA A 2 -2.67 -1.98 23.39
N MET A 3 -3.28 -0.82 23.12
CA MET A 3 -3.57 -0.36 21.77
C MET A 3 -2.31 -0.06 20.95
N THR A 4 -1.29 0.55 21.56
CA THR A 4 -0.05 0.92 20.85
C THR A 4 0.75 -0.31 20.38
N ALA A 5 0.79 -1.38 21.19
CA ALA A 5 1.47 -2.62 20.82
C ALA A 5 0.76 -3.33 19.66
N ALA A 6 -0.58 -3.40 19.70
CA ALA A 6 -1.37 -3.97 18.61
C ALA A 6 -1.22 -3.19 17.30
N ILE A 7 -1.15 -1.85 17.37
CA ILE A 7 -0.91 -1.01 16.19
C ILE A 7 0.51 -1.23 15.64
N LYS A 8 1.53 -1.27 16.51
CA LYS A 8 2.92 -1.53 16.08
C LYS A 8 3.04 -2.89 15.38
N THR A 9 2.38 -3.93 15.89
CA THR A 9 2.34 -5.24 15.24
C THR A 9 1.63 -5.16 13.89
N ARG A 10 0.48 -4.47 13.79
CA ARG A 10 -0.20 -4.29 12.49
C ARG A 10 0.61 -3.47 11.49
N MET A 11 1.41 -2.51 11.95
CA MET A 11 2.33 -1.75 11.08
C MET A 11 3.52 -2.60 10.64
N ALA A 12 4.08 -3.41 11.53
CA ALA A 12 5.20 -4.31 11.20
C ALA A 12 4.77 -5.48 10.29
N SER A 13 3.52 -5.92 10.37
CA SER A 13 2.95 -6.95 9.50
C SER A 13 2.44 -6.40 8.16
N GLN A 14 2.42 -5.07 7.97
CA GLN A 14 2.17 -4.53 6.64
C GLN A 14 3.36 -4.86 5.73
N PRO A 15 3.12 -5.31 4.49
CA PRO A 15 4.19 -5.53 3.53
C PRO A 15 5.03 -4.26 3.41
N ALA A 16 6.27 -4.32 3.91
CA ALA A 16 7.19 -3.19 3.88
C ALA A 16 7.58 -2.94 2.43
N GLY A 17 6.92 -1.96 1.80
CA GLY A 17 7.35 -1.37 0.53
C GLY A 17 7.72 -2.39 -0.54
N GLY A 18 6.84 -3.33 -0.85
CA GLY A 18 6.94 -4.05 -2.13
C GLY A 18 6.89 -3.03 -3.26
N ALA A 19 7.75 -3.17 -4.28
CA ALA A 19 7.69 -2.33 -5.47
C ALA A 19 6.23 -2.25 -5.94
N LYS A 20 5.67 -1.03 -6.00
CA LYS A 20 4.29 -0.83 -6.44
C LYS A 20 4.12 -1.57 -7.78
N PRO A 21 3.16 -2.50 -7.90
CA PRO A 21 3.01 -3.25 -9.12
C PRO A 21 2.71 -2.29 -10.28
N PRO A 22 3.36 -2.41 -11.44
CA PRO A 22 3.19 -1.44 -12.54
C PRO A 22 1.73 -1.34 -13.02
N THR A 23 0.94 -2.38 -12.77
CA THR A 23 -0.48 -2.48 -13.13
C THR A 23 -1.29 -2.88 -11.90
N VAL A 24 -2.46 -2.25 -11.71
CA VAL A 24 -3.43 -2.59 -10.67
C VAL A 24 -4.76 -2.98 -11.31
N ASN A 25 -5.47 -3.94 -10.72
CA ASN A 25 -6.77 -4.37 -11.23
C ASN A 25 -7.87 -3.52 -10.59
N ILE A 26 -8.51 -2.66 -11.38
CA ILE A 26 -9.66 -1.85 -10.94
C ILE A 26 -10.90 -2.43 -11.61
N ARG A 27 -11.84 -2.96 -10.80
CA ARG A 27 -13.10 -3.54 -11.29
C ARG A 27 -12.90 -4.64 -12.34
N GLY A 28 -11.84 -5.44 -12.20
CA GLY A 28 -11.49 -6.52 -13.13
C GLY A 28 -10.72 -6.06 -14.37
N GLN A 29 -10.44 -4.77 -14.53
CA GLN A 29 -9.64 -4.25 -15.64
C GLN A 29 -8.21 -3.91 -15.15
N PRO A 30 -7.15 -4.41 -15.81
CA PRO A 30 -5.79 -4.01 -15.51
C PRO A 30 -5.56 -2.55 -15.96
N VAL A 31 -5.13 -1.69 -15.05
CA VAL A 31 -4.77 -0.29 -15.35
C VAL A 31 -3.34 -0.01 -14.89
N ASN A 32 -2.57 0.73 -15.69
CA ASN A 32 -1.21 1.11 -15.29
C ASN A 32 -1.23 2.18 -14.21
N GLN A 33 -0.29 2.09 -13.26
CA GLN A 33 -0.11 3.14 -12.27
C GLN A 33 0.58 4.35 -12.90
N GLN A 34 -0.10 5.50 -12.94
CA GLN A 34 0.50 6.77 -13.31
C GLN A 34 1.27 7.37 -12.12
N SER A 35 2.54 7.69 -12.31
CA SER A 35 3.44 8.23 -11.27
C SER A 35 3.26 9.74 -10.99
N GLY A 36 2.13 10.35 -11.35
CA GLY A 36 2.01 11.81 -11.43
C GLY A 36 0.85 12.47 -10.67
N CYS A 37 0.07 11.72 -9.88
CA CYS A 37 -1.15 12.28 -9.26
C CYS A 37 -0.92 12.88 -7.85
N CYS A 38 0.19 12.56 -7.19
CA CYS A 38 0.51 13.10 -5.87
C CYS A 38 1.78 13.93 -5.96
N SER A 39 1.64 15.20 -6.36
CA SER A 39 2.68 16.20 -6.09
C SER A 39 2.80 16.38 -4.57
N SER A 40 4.04 16.55 -4.12
CA SER A 40 4.53 16.70 -2.73
C SER A 40 3.60 17.38 -1.74
#